data_AF-A0A9E3HYC3-F1
#
_entry.id   AF-A0A9E3HYC3-F1
#
_cell.length_a   1.000
_cell.length_b   1.000
_cell.length_c   1.000
_cell.angle_alpha   90.00
_cell.angle_beta   90.00
_cell.angle_gamma   90.00
#
_symmetry.space_group_name_H-M   'P 1'
#
loop_
_entity.id
_entity.type
_entity.pdbx_description
1 polymer ?
#
loop_
_entity_poly.entity_id
_entity_poly.type
_entity_poly.pdbx_seq_one_letter_code
_entity_poly.pdbx_strand_id
1 'polypeptide(L)'
;RYIATAHYLAEELGKVLPEKKTIVQSVTGELNPDERDEKVARLSKDGEEEGRIPVLVATDCLSEGINLQHYFNAVVHYDLVWNPTRHEQREGRVDRFGQASPTVRALMLYGANNPVDGAVLRVILRKAEKIRKELGVSVPMPSDSNAVMEAIMQTVLLQSGGLADASRQMRLDFGEVEEEVDRAWESAKEKAREGRQTVFAQRRLRPEEVLPEWHKTVEVLGAGEDVLRFVRIAAERLGAPLDRNEDHYRLPLEALKGGAAAQLAAVGFEGDIRFSISPKPPPGVTHIHRAHPLVISLADYVAEVALDEDNPEVAARCGVVFTDGVSARTTVYLIRLRHQIHAEYVSGPQVGKRNDLLAEECIMLKQSGDEAPRLMSDKEALALMDLEPSRNIQSEQRERQLQRTLDGMEALQPGFEDHARQRAAELLEDHIRVREASRGSREAMRIRYDVTPSLPVDVIGIYLLL
;
A
#
# COMPACT_ATOMS: atom_id res chain seq x y z
N ARG A 1 -1.47 13.66 31.14
CA ARG A 1 -1.19 15.08 31.46
C ARG A 1 -2.21 15.96 30.73
N TYR A 2 -2.61 17.11 31.27
CA TYR A 2 -3.57 18.05 30.64
C TYR A 2 -4.98 17.47 30.36
N ILE A 3 -5.41 16.44 31.09
CA ILE A 3 -6.71 15.78 30.90
C ILE A 3 -7.86 16.75 31.14
N ALA A 4 -7.84 17.48 32.27
CA ALA A 4 -8.84 18.49 32.59
C ALA A 4 -8.92 19.59 31.51
N THR A 5 -7.78 20.00 30.95
CA THR A 5 -7.72 20.99 29.86
C THR A 5 -8.36 20.46 28.58
N ALA A 6 -8.13 19.18 28.23
CA ALA A 6 -8.73 18.57 27.05
C ALA A 6 -10.26 18.48 27.16
N HIS A 7 -10.79 18.12 28.33
CA HIS A 7 -12.23 18.12 28.57
C HIS A 7 -12.83 19.52 28.54
N TYR A 8 -12.21 20.47 29.22
CA TYR A 8 -12.62 21.87 29.20
C TYR A 8 -12.67 22.44 27.77
N LEU A 9 -11.62 22.19 26.97
CA LEU A 9 -11.57 22.66 25.59
C LEU A 9 -12.63 22.00 24.72
N ALA A 10 -12.88 20.71 24.86
CA ALA A 10 -13.93 20.04 24.10
C ALA A 10 -15.32 20.61 24.44
N GLU A 11 -15.57 20.90 25.72
CA GLU A 11 -16.83 21.51 26.17
C GLU A 11 -17.00 22.93 25.61
N GLU A 12 -15.98 23.78 25.74
CA GLU A 12 -16.05 25.18 25.27
C GLU A 12 -16.08 25.27 23.73
N LEU A 13 -15.31 24.43 23.03
CA LEU A 13 -15.38 24.35 21.57
C LEU A 13 -16.74 23.85 21.09
N GLY A 14 -17.37 22.93 21.81
CA GLY A 14 -18.74 22.50 21.52
C GLY A 14 -19.76 23.63 21.61
N LYS A 15 -19.58 24.57 22.56
CA LYS A 15 -20.46 25.74 22.71
C LYS A 15 -20.22 26.82 21.65
N VAL A 16 -18.96 27.02 21.25
CA VAL A 16 -18.55 28.12 20.36
C VAL A 16 -18.66 27.75 18.89
N LEU A 17 -18.32 26.51 18.53
CA LEU A 17 -18.40 26.06 17.14
C LEU A 17 -19.86 25.81 16.75
N PRO A 18 -20.23 26.04 15.47
CA PRO A 18 -21.62 25.87 15.06
C PRO A 18 -22.02 24.41 15.20
N GLU A 19 -22.88 24.09 16.18
CA GLU A 19 -23.32 22.71 16.43
C GLU A 19 -23.75 22.04 15.12
N LYS A 20 -24.57 22.69 14.29
CA LYS A 20 -25.05 22.13 13.01
C LYS A 20 -23.96 21.80 11.98
N LYS A 21 -22.70 22.21 12.19
CA LYS A 21 -21.58 22.01 11.27
C LYS A 21 -20.41 21.24 11.87
N THR A 22 -20.36 21.03 13.18
CA THR A 22 -19.20 20.41 13.85
C THR A 22 -19.63 19.42 14.93
N ILE A 23 -18.87 18.34 15.05
CA ILE A 23 -18.97 17.40 16.17
C ILE A 23 -17.64 17.39 16.92
N VAL A 24 -17.68 17.66 18.22
CA VAL A 24 -16.47 17.84 19.05
C VAL A 24 -16.39 16.72 20.08
N GLN A 25 -15.24 16.04 20.17
CA GLN A 25 -14.99 15.05 21.23
C GLN A 25 -13.57 15.14 21.77
N SER A 26 -13.40 14.78 23.05
CA SER A 26 -12.09 14.65 23.70
C SER A 26 -11.64 13.19 23.83
N VAL A 27 -10.37 12.93 23.51
CA VAL A 27 -9.69 11.66 23.75
C VAL A 27 -8.46 11.90 24.63
N THR A 28 -8.43 11.24 25.79
CA THR A 28 -7.41 11.44 26.81
C THR A 28 -6.76 10.11 27.20
N GLY A 29 -5.73 10.17 28.04
CA GLY A 29 -5.04 8.98 28.54
C GLY A 29 -5.86 8.09 29.49
N GLU A 30 -7.09 8.47 29.82
CA GLU A 30 -7.98 7.68 30.70
C GLU A 30 -8.58 6.46 29.99
N LEU A 31 -8.68 6.51 28.67
CA LEU A 31 -9.18 5.42 27.84
C LEU A 31 -8.06 4.43 27.53
N ASN A 32 -8.42 3.16 27.38
CA ASN A 32 -7.47 2.15 26.88
C ASN A 32 -7.19 2.37 25.36
N PRO A 33 -6.13 1.76 24.78
CA PRO A 33 -5.79 1.99 23.37
C PRO A 33 -6.93 1.68 22.38
N ASP A 34 -7.61 0.54 22.56
CA ASP A 34 -8.68 0.10 21.65
C ASP A 34 -9.90 1.05 21.71
N GLU A 35 -10.26 1.50 22.91
CA GLU A 35 -11.32 2.50 23.14
C GLU A 35 -10.98 3.86 22.52
N ARG A 36 -9.70 4.23 22.45
CA ARG A 36 -9.27 5.47 21.78
C ARG A 36 -9.50 5.36 20.28
N ASP A 37 -9.09 4.25 19.67
CA ASP A 37 -9.28 4.01 18.24
C ASP A 37 -10.77 3.96 17.87
N GLU A 38 -11.57 3.23 18.64
CA GLU A 38 -13.02 3.15 18.44
C GLU A 38 -13.68 4.53 18.54
N LYS A 39 -13.30 5.33 19.54
CA LYS A 39 -13.86 6.66 19.74
C LYS A 39 -13.49 7.63 18.62
N VAL A 40 -12.27 7.57 18.11
CA VAL A 40 -11.83 8.38 16.95
C VAL A 40 -12.57 7.95 15.69
N ALA A 41 -12.70 6.64 15.44
CA ALA A 41 -13.42 6.12 14.29
C ALA A 41 -14.91 6.52 14.33
N ARG A 42 -15.56 6.39 15.51
CA ARG A 42 -16.95 6.80 15.71
C ARG A 42 -17.15 8.29 15.46
N LEU A 43 -16.26 9.15 15.99
CA LEU A 43 -16.33 10.59 15.74
C LEU A 43 -16.31 10.92 14.24
N SER A 44 -15.46 10.25 13.47
CA SER A 44 -15.39 10.45 12.03
C SER A 44 -16.66 9.96 11.33
N LYS A 45 -17.16 8.78 11.73
CA LYS A 45 -18.38 8.18 11.16
C LYS A 45 -19.61 9.06 11.41
N ASP A 46 -19.80 9.50 12.65
CA ASP A 46 -20.90 10.39 13.03
C ASP A 46 -20.83 11.72 12.25
N GLY A 47 -19.61 12.26 12.07
CA GLY A 47 -19.39 13.46 11.26
C GLY A 47 -19.78 13.26 9.79
N GLU A 48 -19.43 12.12 9.20
CA GLU A 48 -19.78 11.79 7.81
C GLU A 48 -21.30 11.59 7.64
N GLU A 49 -21.95 10.83 8.54
CA GLU A 49 -23.39 10.57 8.51
C GLU A 49 -24.22 11.85 8.68
N GLU A 50 -23.79 12.75 9.57
CA GLU A 50 -24.50 14.00 9.86
C GLU A 50 -24.08 15.18 8.98
N GLY A 51 -23.09 15.00 8.08
CA GLY A 51 -22.53 16.08 7.25
C GLY A 51 -21.83 17.18 8.07
N ARG A 52 -21.23 16.79 9.21
CA ARG A 52 -20.56 17.66 10.18
C ARG A 52 -19.04 17.41 10.19
N ILE A 53 -18.28 18.45 10.48
CA ILE A 53 -16.82 18.39 10.56
C ILE A 53 -16.40 17.81 11.92
N PRO A 54 -15.64 16.71 11.97
CA PRO A 54 -15.14 16.16 13.23
C PRO A 54 -13.98 16.99 13.80
N VAL A 55 -14.07 17.33 15.08
CA VAL A 55 -13.06 18.06 15.84
C VAL A 55 -12.62 17.22 17.04
N LEU A 56 -11.37 16.77 17.00
CA LEU A 56 -10.78 15.92 18.03
C LEU A 56 -9.87 16.75 18.94
N VAL A 57 -10.21 16.82 20.23
CA VAL A 57 -9.33 17.39 21.26
C VAL A 57 -8.58 16.25 21.92
N ALA A 58 -7.26 16.23 21.79
CA ALA A 58 -6.46 15.13 22.31
C ALA A 58 -5.28 15.59 23.16
N THR A 59 -4.92 14.76 24.15
CA THR A 59 -3.64 14.87 24.84
C THR A 59 -2.55 14.08 24.11
N ASP A 60 -1.32 14.06 24.64
CA ASP A 60 -0.19 13.25 24.10
C ASP A 60 -0.50 11.74 24.01
N CYS A 61 -1.62 11.26 24.56
CA CYS A 61 -2.06 9.87 24.40
C CYS A 61 -2.26 9.44 22.93
N LEU A 62 -2.43 10.41 22.00
CA LEU A 62 -2.54 10.15 20.56
C LEU A 62 -1.27 10.51 19.77
N SER A 63 -0.19 10.95 20.44
CA SER A 63 1.07 11.23 19.74
C SER A 63 1.80 9.95 19.32
N GLU A 64 1.34 8.79 19.80
CA GLU A 64 1.87 7.45 19.51
C GLU A 64 0.75 6.43 19.28
N GLY A 65 1.02 5.40 18.45
CA GLY A 65 0.11 4.25 18.25
C GLY A 65 -1.06 4.43 17.28
N ILE A 66 -1.60 5.64 17.10
CA ILE A 66 -2.84 5.85 16.34
C ILE A 66 -2.60 6.56 14.99
N ASN A 67 -3.36 6.16 13.97
CA ASN A 67 -3.32 6.70 12.62
C ASN A 67 -4.48 7.68 12.41
N LEU A 68 -4.18 8.98 12.35
CA LEU A 68 -5.20 10.05 12.24
C LEU A 68 -5.36 10.56 10.81
N GLN A 69 -4.48 10.17 9.88
CA GLN A 69 -4.44 10.67 8.51
C GLN A 69 -5.69 10.35 7.66
N HIS A 70 -6.46 9.34 8.05
CA HIS A 70 -7.67 8.94 7.34
C HIS A 70 -8.87 9.82 7.68
N TYR A 71 -8.85 10.47 8.84
CA TYR A 71 -10.00 11.18 9.40
C TYR A 71 -9.79 12.69 9.47
N PHE A 72 -8.54 13.14 9.57
CA PHE A 72 -8.19 14.55 9.77
C PHE A 72 -7.15 15.01 8.75
N ASN A 73 -7.14 16.32 8.48
CA ASN A 73 -6.18 16.98 7.59
C ASN A 73 -5.61 18.28 8.19
N ALA A 74 -5.88 18.55 9.46
CA ALA A 74 -5.40 19.73 10.15
C ALA A 74 -5.04 19.40 11.60
N VAL A 75 -4.00 20.07 12.10
CA VAL A 75 -3.51 19.94 13.47
C VAL A 75 -3.38 21.34 14.06
N VAL A 76 -3.99 21.56 15.23
CA VAL A 76 -3.85 22.79 16.01
C VAL A 76 -3.16 22.44 17.32
N HIS A 77 -1.93 22.90 17.49
CA HIS A 77 -1.20 22.76 18.75
C HIS A 77 -1.67 23.83 19.72
N TYR A 78 -2.46 23.41 20.72
CA TYR A 78 -2.93 24.29 21.80
C TYR A 78 -1.80 24.63 22.79
N ASP A 79 -0.90 23.68 23.02
CA ASP A 79 0.30 23.85 23.83
C ASP A 79 1.54 24.01 22.94
N LEU A 80 2.43 24.93 23.31
CA LEU A 80 3.78 24.98 22.76
C LEU A 80 4.62 23.94 23.50
N VAL A 81 4.93 22.83 22.84
CA VAL A 81 5.92 21.89 23.33
C VAL A 81 7.29 22.40 22.92
N TRP A 82 8.13 22.67 23.91
CA TRP A 82 9.48 23.18 23.67
C TRP A 82 10.40 22.19 22.94
N ASN A 83 9.95 20.95 22.69
CA ASN A 83 10.64 20.00 21.83
C ASN A 83 9.95 19.92 20.43
N PRO A 84 10.54 20.51 19.38
CA PRO A 84 10.03 20.47 18.00
C PRO A 84 9.77 19.06 17.45
N THR A 85 10.60 18.08 17.81
CA THR A 85 10.41 16.69 17.37
C THR A 85 9.06 16.16 17.83
N ARG A 86 8.54 16.64 18.97
CA ARG A 86 7.22 16.27 19.47
C ARG A 86 6.09 16.88 18.63
N HIS A 87 6.27 18.11 18.13
CA HIS A 87 5.34 18.71 17.18
C HIS A 87 5.33 17.96 15.85
N GLU A 88 6.51 17.62 15.33
CA GLU A 88 6.66 16.81 14.11
C GLU A 88 6.05 15.42 14.26
N GLN A 89 6.20 14.77 15.43
CA GLN A 89 5.56 13.48 15.71
C GLN A 89 4.03 13.59 15.77
N ARG A 90 3.49 14.66 16.36
CA ARG A 90 2.03 14.93 16.43
C ARG A 90 1.48 15.21 15.03
N GLU A 91 2.13 16.09 14.27
CA GLU A 91 1.78 16.42 12.87
C GLU A 91 1.87 15.19 11.99
N GLY A 92 2.91 14.38 12.17
CA GLY A 92 3.10 13.13 11.47
C GLY A 92 2.00 12.11 11.74
N ARG A 93 1.13 12.24 12.75
CA ARG A 93 -0.06 11.35 12.87
C ARG A 93 -1.10 11.63 11.79
N VAL A 94 -1.06 12.82 11.21
CA VAL A 94 -1.97 13.33 10.17
C VAL A 94 -1.27 13.46 8.82
N ASP A 95 -0.03 13.96 8.81
CA ASP A 95 0.82 14.09 7.61
C ASP A 95 1.65 12.82 7.39
N ARG A 96 1.01 11.82 6.78
CA ARG A 96 1.60 10.50 6.48
C ARG A 96 1.11 9.96 5.13
N PHE A 97 1.81 8.94 4.64
CA PHE A 97 1.36 8.18 3.48
C PHE A 97 -0.08 7.68 3.69
N GLY A 98 -0.94 7.87 2.69
CA GLY A 98 -2.38 7.57 2.77
C GLY A 98 -3.27 8.75 3.15
N GLN A 99 -2.73 9.94 3.41
CA GLN A 99 -3.51 11.17 3.57
C GLN A 99 -4.25 11.55 2.28
N ALA A 100 -5.57 11.66 2.35
CA ALA A 100 -6.42 11.97 1.20
C ALA A 100 -6.27 13.43 0.73
N SER A 101 -6.14 14.36 1.69
CA SER A 101 -6.00 15.79 1.43
C SER A 101 -4.64 16.13 0.80
N PRO A 102 -4.59 16.94 -0.27
CA PRO A 102 -3.32 17.37 -0.86
C PRO A 102 -2.54 18.34 0.03
N THR A 103 -3.15 18.87 1.09
CA THR A 103 -2.52 19.80 2.01
C THR A 103 -2.96 19.49 3.44
N VAL A 104 -1.98 19.28 4.32
CA VAL A 104 -2.19 19.21 5.76
C VAL A 104 -1.86 20.57 6.38
N ARG A 105 -2.77 21.11 7.21
CA ARG A 105 -2.57 22.42 7.85
C ARG A 105 -2.12 22.22 9.30
N ALA A 106 -0.92 22.67 9.64
CA ALA A 106 -0.44 22.74 11.02
C ALA A 106 -0.50 24.19 11.51
N LEU A 107 -1.14 24.40 12.65
CA LEU A 107 -1.24 25.70 13.34
C LEU A 107 -0.73 25.54 14.77
N MET A 108 -0.03 26.55 15.26
CA MET A 108 0.51 26.56 16.61
C MET A 108 0.02 27.81 17.34
N LEU A 109 -0.67 27.60 18.45
CA LEU A 109 -1.06 28.68 19.35
C LEU A 109 0.10 28.96 20.31
N TYR A 110 0.40 30.24 20.50
CA TYR A 110 1.40 30.69 21.47
C TYR A 110 0.91 31.96 22.17
N GLY A 111 1.30 32.14 23.43
CA GLY A 111 0.94 33.33 24.19
C GLY A 111 1.77 34.53 23.74
N ALA A 112 1.14 35.55 23.16
CA ALA A 112 1.83 36.80 22.80
C ALA A 112 2.39 37.54 24.05
N ASN A 113 1.80 37.28 25.22
CA ASN A 113 2.20 37.78 26.53
C ASN A 113 3.25 36.91 27.23
N ASN A 114 3.69 35.79 26.62
CA ASN A 114 4.74 34.95 27.16
C ASN A 114 6.06 35.21 26.41
N PRO A 115 6.98 36.02 26.97
CA PRO A 115 8.25 36.34 26.31
C PRO A 115 9.13 35.11 26.05
N VAL A 116 8.95 34.04 26.82
CA VAL A 116 9.64 32.76 26.66
C VAL A 116 9.19 32.06 25.38
N ASP A 117 7.88 31.90 25.17
CA ASP A 117 7.33 31.24 23.99
C ASP A 117 7.78 31.94 22.68
N GLY A 118 7.78 33.28 22.68
CA GLY A 118 8.23 34.07 21.54
C GLY A 118 9.73 33.93 21.24
N ALA A 119 10.58 33.77 22.27
CA ALA A 119 12.01 33.56 22.09
C ALA A 119 12.30 32.14 21.56
N VAL A 120 11.69 31.13 22.18
CA VAL A 120 11.81 29.71 21.81
C VAL A 120 11.34 29.49 20.37
N LEU A 121 10.17 30.04 19.99
CA LEU A 121 9.64 29.93 18.64
C LEU A 121 10.57 30.55 17.58
N ARG A 122 11.18 31.70 17.87
CA ARG A 122 12.13 32.35 16.95
C ARG A 122 13.41 31.53 16.74
N VAL A 123 13.94 30.93 17.80
CA VAL A 123 15.15 30.09 17.72
C VAL A 123 14.83 28.81 16.95
N ILE A 124 13.75 28.11 17.30
CA ILE A 124 13.32 26.87 16.63
C ILE A 124 13.04 27.12 15.14
N LEU A 125 12.20 28.10 14.80
CA LEU A 125 11.78 28.32 13.42
C LEU A 125 12.94 28.80 12.52
N ARG A 126 13.78 29.74 12.98
CA ARG A 126 14.90 30.24 12.16
C ARG A 126 15.94 29.16 11.89
N LYS A 127 16.25 28.33 12.89
CA LYS A 127 17.28 27.29 12.78
C LYS A 127 16.76 26.11 11.96
N ALA A 128 15.52 25.70 12.17
CA ALA A 128 14.85 24.70 11.34
C ALA A 128 14.74 25.13 9.88
N GLU A 129 14.39 26.40 9.60
CA GLU A 129 14.28 26.91 8.22
C GLU A 129 15.66 26.99 7.52
N LYS A 130 16.71 27.41 8.23
CA LYS A 130 18.09 27.44 7.70
C LYS A 130 18.56 26.03 7.33
N ILE A 131 18.32 25.05 8.20
CA ILE A 131 18.69 23.66 7.98
C ILE A 131 17.87 23.04 6.84
N ARG A 132 16.56 23.31 6.77
CA ARG A 132 15.70 22.85 5.66
C ARG A 132 16.17 23.39 4.32
N LYS A 133 16.58 24.67 4.25
CA LYS A 133 17.13 25.27 3.01
C LYS A 133 18.46 24.64 2.58
N GLU A 134 19.30 24.25 3.53
CA GLU A 134 20.62 23.66 3.25
C GLU A 134 20.57 22.15 2.93
N LEU A 135 19.64 21.41 3.54
CA LEU A 135 19.56 19.94 3.40
C LEU A 135 18.39 19.46 2.55
N GLY A 136 17.39 20.31 2.30
CA GLY A 136 16.16 19.96 1.58
C GLY A 136 15.18 19.07 2.37
N VAL A 137 15.47 18.75 3.64
CA VAL A 137 14.66 17.85 4.50
C VAL A 137 14.55 18.46 5.90
N SER A 138 13.46 18.16 6.61
CA SER A 138 13.32 18.44 8.05
C SER A 138 14.33 17.60 8.83
N VAL A 139 15.07 18.21 9.77
CA VAL A 139 16.02 17.50 10.63
C VAL A 139 15.42 17.43 12.04
N PRO A 140 15.24 16.23 12.61
CA PRO A 140 14.79 16.10 13.98
C PRO A 140 15.86 16.65 14.93
N MET A 141 15.42 17.22 16.06
CA MET A 141 16.32 17.81 17.05
C MET A 141 17.32 16.77 17.62
N PRO A 142 18.50 17.22 18.09
CA PRO A 142 19.39 16.39 18.90
C PRO A 142 18.65 15.83 20.13
N SER A 143 19.03 14.61 20.54
CA SER A 143 18.46 13.89 21.69
C SER A 143 18.56 14.66 23.02
N ASP A 144 19.51 15.59 23.14
CA ASP A 144 19.73 16.43 24.33
C ASP A 144 18.86 17.70 24.34
N SER A 145 17.65 17.60 23.78
CA SER A 145 16.68 18.70 23.64
C SER A 145 16.38 19.44 24.94
N ASN A 146 16.46 18.77 26.10
CA ASN A 146 16.20 19.37 27.41
C ASN A 146 17.32 20.33 27.85
N ALA A 147 18.59 20.02 27.60
CA ALA A 147 19.73 20.85 28.02
C ALA A 147 19.81 22.15 27.18
N VAL A 148 19.64 22.00 25.86
CA VAL A 148 19.50 23.13 24.93
C VAL A 148 18.35 24.05 25.34
N MET A 149 17.24 23.46 25.78
CA MET A 149 16.08 24.22 26.23
C MET A 149 16.30 24.89 27.58
N GLU A 150 16.92 24.22 28.54
CA GLU A 150 17.30 24.81 29.84
C GLU A 150 18.22 26.01 29.67
N ALA A 151 19.17 25.95 28.73
CA ALA A 151 20.07 27.06 28.45
C ALA A 151 19.34 28.26 27.83
N ILE A 152 18.43 28.02 26.88
CA ILE A 152 17.56 29.07 26.32
C ILE A 152 16.67 29.67 27.43
N MET A 153 16.11 28.83 28.30
CA MET A 153 15.27 29.24 29.42
C MET A 153 16.02 30.10 30.43
N GLN A 154 17.20 29.67 30.86
CA GLN A 154 18.05 30.46 31.77
C GLN A 154 18.38 31.81 31.16
N THR A 155 18.69 31.86 29.87
CA THR A 155 19.02 33.11 29.18
C THR A 155 17.83 34.08 29.12
N VAL A 156 16.63 33.58 28.82
CA VAL A 156 15.41 34.41 28.79
C VAL A 156 14.97 34.84 30.19
N LEU A 157 15.13 33.98 31.20
CA LEU A 157 14.84 34.29 32.61
C LEU A 157 15.84 35.30 33.21
N LEU A 158 17.12 35.19 32.87
CA LEU A 158 18.16 36.14 33.29
C LEU A 158 17.95 37.54 32.66
N GLN A 159 17.41 37.60 31.45
CA GLN A 159 17.15 38.86 30.75
C GLN A 159 15.78 39.49 31.08
N SER A 160 14.84 38.75 31.65
CA SER A 160 13.52 39.28 32.05
C SER A 160 13.54 40.09 33.36
N GLY A 161 14.69 40.19 34.03
CA GLY A 161 14.91 41.04 35.21
C GLY A 161 15.08 42.55 34.95
N GLY A 162 14.91 43.05 33.72
CA GLY A 162 15.16 44.44 33.36
C GLY A 162 14.13 45.04 32.41
N LEU A 163 12.91 45.30 32.89
CA LEU A 163 11.78 45.80 32.10
C LEU A 163 11.79 47.30 31.74
N ALA A 164 12.93 48.01 31.83
CA ALA A 164 12.97 49.46 31.56
C ALA A 164 13.97 49.94 30.48
N ASP A 165 14.87 49.09 29.95
CA ASP A 165 15.88 49.56 28.98
C ASP A 165 16.03 48.69 27.71
N ALA A 166 15.17 47.68 27.55
CA ALA A 166 15.27 46.68 26.48
C ALA A 166 14.80 47.13 25.08
N SER A 167 14.62 48.43 24.84
CA SER A 167 14.29 48.98 23.53
C SER A 167 15.49 49.52 22.73
N ARG A 168 16.73 49.44 23.26
CA ARG A 168 17.91 50.02 22.58
C ARG A 168 19.15 49.13 22.39
N GLN A 169 19.12 47.85 22.75
CA GLN A 169 20.21 46.92 22.40
C GLN A 169 19.73 45.84 21.42
N MET A 170 19.62 46.22 20.15
CA MET A 170 19.60 45.29 19.02
C MET A 170 20.99 44.68 18.82
N ARG A 171 21.37 43.77 19.71
CA ARG A 171 22.37 42.72 19.45
C ARG A 171 22.12 41.66 20.50
N LEU A 172 21.32 40.68 20.11
CA LEU A 172 21.13 39.45 20.84
C LEU A 172 22.50 38.76 20.89
N ASP A 173 23.25 38.98 21.97
CA ASP A 173 24.52 38.30 22.22
C ASP A 173 24.22 37.07 23.08
N PHE A 174 24.07 35.93 22.43
CA PHE A 174 23.81 34.62 23.03
C PHE A 174 25.10 33.79 23.18
N GLY A 175 26.28 34.42 23.06
CA GLY A 175 27.61 33.82 22.87
C GLY A 175 27.79 32.36 23.30
N GLU A 176 27.83 32.08 24.60
CA GLU A 176 28.21 30.73 25.08
C GLU A 176 27.11 29.68 24.89
N VAL A 177 25.83 30.06 25.04
CA VAL A 177 24.69 29.15 24.87
C VAL A 177 24.42 28.90 23.38
N GLU A 178 24.55 29.92 22.54
CA GLU A 178 24.37 29.78 21.09
C GLU A 178 25.44 28.87 20.49
N GLU A 179 26.69 28.95 20.96
CA GLU A 179 27.78 28.07 20.52
C GLU A 179 27.59 26.60 20.93
N GLU A 180 27.05 26.33 22.12
CA GLU A 180 26.78 24.96 22.57
C GLU A 180 25.57 24.36 21.83
N VAL A 181 24.53 25.17 21.63
CA VAL A 181 23.38 24.81 20.80
C VAL A 181 23.83 24.63 19.34
N ASP A 182 24.65 25.52 18.79
CA ASP A 182 25.22 25.39 17.44
C ASP A 182 26.01 24.10 17.29
N ARG A 183 26.88 23.75 18.24
CA ARG A 183 27.63 22.49 18.21
C ARG A 183 26.72 21.27 18.29
N ALA A 184 25.70 21.27 19.14
CA ALA A 184 24.73 20.18 19.24
C ALA A 184 23.93 20.01 17.93
N TRP A 185 23.58 21.13 17.30
CA TRP A 185 22.87 21.16 16.02
C TRP A 185 23.76 20.81 14.83
N GLU A 186 25.02 21.23 14.81
CA GLU A 186 26.00 20.79 13.81
C GLU A 186 26.27 19.30 13.95
N SER A 187 26.39 18.78 15.17
CA SER A 187 26.49 17.34 15.42
C SER A 187 25.23 16.59 14.98
N ALA A 188 24.03 17.13 15.22
CA ALA A 188 22.79 16.52 14.73
C ALA A 188 22.65 16.63 13.21
N LYS A 189 23.11 17.72 12.59
CA LYS A 189 23.19 17.90 11.14
C LYS A 189 24.18 16.93 10.52
N GLU A 190 25.35 16.74 11.13
CA GLU A 190 26.33 15.72 10.74
C GLU A 190 25.76 14.32 10.94
N LYS A 191 25.16 13.99 12.09
CA LYS A 191 24.46 12.72 12.31
C LYS A 191 23.28 12.51 11.37
N ALA A 192 22.58 13.56 10.93
CA ALA A 192 21.52 13.47 9.93
C ALA A 192 22.09 13.31 8.52
N ARG A 193 23.27 13.88 8.24
CA ARG A 193 24.02 13.73 6.98
C ARG A 193 24.71 12.36 6.87
N GLU A 194 25.28 11.87 7.97
CA GLU A 194 25.77 10.51 8.18
C GLU A 194 24.60 9.53 8.25
N GLY A 195 23.47 9.93 8.84
CA GLY A 195 22.18 9.24 8.77
C GLY A 195 21.67 9.13 7.35
N ARG A 196 21.86 10.17 6.52
CA ARG A 196 21.69 10.12 5.06
C ARG A 196 22.61 9.09 4.41
N GLN A 197 23.76 8.81 5.02
CA GLN A 197 24.71 7.78 4.60
C GLN A 197 24.55 6.43 5.34
N THR A 198 23.69 6.29 6.36
CA THR A 198 23.61 5.07 7.22
C THR A 198 22.16 4.62 7.46
N VAL A 199 21.25 5.52 7.83
CA VAL A 199 19.80 5.27 7.94
C VAL A 199 19.15 5.19 6.54
N PHE A 200 19.63 6.00 5.58
CA PHE A 200 19.27 5.87 4.15
C PHE A 200 20.31 5.06 3.34
N ALA A 201 21.32 4.45 3.98
CA ALA A 201 22.11 3.38 3.35
C ALA A 201 21.35 2.05 3.29
N GLN A 202 20.05 2.10 3.09
CA GLN A 202 19.36 1.11 2.28
C GLN A 202 19.68 1.27 0.78
N ARG A 203 20.93 1.61 0.42
CA ARG A 203 21.50 1.29 -0.91
C ARG A 203 21.87 -0.19 -1.01
N ARG A 204 21.10 -1.10 -0.39
CA ARG A 204 21.25 -2.54 -0.68
C ARG A 204 20.57 -2.84 -2.00
N LEU A 205 19.32 -2.39 -2.20
CA LEU A 205 18.70 -2.47 -3.51
C LEU A 205 18.98 -1.20 -4.31
N ARG A 206 19.66 -1.33 -5.43
CA ARG A 206 19.65 -0.30 -6.47
C ARG A 206 18.34 -0.42 -7.23
N PRO A 207 17.52 0.64 -7.34
CA PRO A 207 16.27 0.57 -8.07
C PRO A 207 16.46 0.02 -9.48
N GLU A 208 17.55 0.37 -10.17
CA GLU A 208 17.82 -0.10 -11.53
C GLU A 208 17.97 -1.63 -11.63
N GLU A 209 18.37 -2.31 -10.55
CA GLU A 209 18.56 -3.77 -10.50
C GLU A 209 17.27 -4.54 -10.21
N VAL A 210 16.27 -3.89 -9.60
CA VAL A 210 15.01 -4.53 -9.15
C VAL A 210 13.78 -3.99 -9.87
N LEU A 211 13.83 -2.75 -10.36
CA LEU A 211 12.75 -2.14 -11.14
C LEU A 211 12.35 -2.94 -12.38
N PRO A 212 13.26 -3.58 -13.14
CA PRO A 212 12.84 -4.45 -14.24
C PRO A 212 11.93 -5.59 -13.76
N GLU A 213 12.27 -6.26 -12.65
CA GLU A 213 11.46 -7.35 -12.09
C GLU A 213 10.17 -6.84 -11.46
N TRP A 214 10.23 -5.68 -10.81
CA TRP A 214 9.04 -5.00 -10.29
C TRP A 214 8.08 -4.63 -11.43
N HIS A 215 8.56 -4.05 -12.53
CA HIS A 215 7.74 -3.69 -13.67
C HIS A 215 7.13 -4.92 -14.34
N LYS A 216 7.90 -5.99 -14.59
CA LYS A 216 7.34 -7.27 -15.07
C LYS A 216 6.23 -7.76 -14.14
N THR A 217 6.46 -7.72 -12.83
CA THR A 217 5.47 -8.16 -11.84
C THR A 217 4.22 -7.27 -11.89
N VAL A 218 4.37 -5.94 -11.99
CA VAL A 218 3.24 -5.00 -12.09
C VAL A 218 2.47 -5.19 -13.40
N GLU A 219 3.16 -5.41 -14.52
CA GLU A 219 2.54 -5.71 -15.82
C GLU A 219 1.71 -7.01 -15.76
N VAL A 220 2.23 -8.06 -15.11
CA VAL A 220 1.53 -9.34 -14.92
C VAL A 220 0.38 -9.25 -13.91
N LEU A 221 0.55 -8.47 -12.83
CA LEU A 221 -0.47 -8.33 -11.79
C LEU A 221 -1.70 -7.54 -12.26
N GLY A 222 -1.59 -6.81 -13.37
CA GLY A 222 -2.67 -6.04 -13.95
C GLY A 222 -2.94 -4.72 -13.23
N ALA A 223 -3.59 -3.80 -13.93
CA ALA A 223 -3.97 -2.48 -13.43
C ALA A 223 -5.35 -2.51 -12.74
N GLY A 224 -5.77 -1.35 -12.21
CA GLY A 224 -7.14 -1.19 -11.69
C GLY A 224 -8.21 -1.51 -12.74
N GLU A 225 -7.91 -1.30 -14.03
CA GLU A 225 -8.82 -1.65 -15.13
C GLU A 225 -9.04 -3.16 -15.26
N ASP A 226 -8.01 -3.98 -15.06
CA ASP A 226 -8.12 -5.45 -15.09
C ASP A 226 -8.96 -5.95 -13.92
N VAL A 227 -8.79 -5.35 -12.73
CA VAL A 227 -9.60 -5.64 -11.55
C VAL A 227 -11.07 -5.30 -11.82
N LEU A 228 -11.34 -4.12 -12.37
CA LEU A 228 -12.71 -3.72 -12.72
C LEU A 228 -13.32 -4.66 -13.76
N ARG A 229 -12.55 -5.01 -14.80
CA ARG A 229 -12.99 -5.93 -15.84
C ARG A 229 -13.37 -7.29 -15.26
N PHE A 230 -12.50 -7.84 -14.41
CA PHE A 230 -12.75 -9.11 -13.72
C PHE A 230 -14.03 -9.04 -12.87
N VAL A 231 -14.14 -8.04 -11.97
CA VAL A 231 -15.30 -7.89 -11.08
C VAL A 231 -16.59 -7.70 -11.89
N ARG A 232 -16.55 -6.91 -12.97
CA ARG A 232 -17.70 -6.70 -13.85
C ARG A 232 -18.15 -8.01 -14.50
N ILE A 233 -17.24 -8.74 -15.14
CA ILE A 233 -17.57 -10.01 -15.82
C ILE A 233 -18.07 -11.04 -14.83
N ALA A 234 -17.40 -11.18 -13.68
CA ALA A 234 -17.82 -12.11 -12.63
C ALA A 234 -19.22 -11.78 -12.13
N ALA A 235 -19.49 -10.52 -11.82
CA ALA A 235 -20.79 -10.07 -11.33
C ALA A 235 -21.91 -10.27 -12.39
N GLU A 236 -21.65 -9.94 -13.66
CA GLU A 236 -22.58 -10.19 -14.77
C GLU A 236 -22.91 -11.69 -14.91
N ARG A 237 -21.90 -12.57 -14.88
CA ARG A 237 -22.12 -14.03 -14.96
C ARG A 237 -22.83 -14.60 -13.75
N LEU A 238 -22.65 -13.99 -12.59
CA LEU A 238 -23.39 -14.32 -11.36
C LEU A 238 -24.78 -13.66 -11.32
N GLY A 239 -25.20 -12.95 -12.38
CA GLY A 239 -26.54 -12.38 -12.50
C GLY A 239 -26.74 -11.03 -11.79
N ALA A 240 -25.67 -10.40 -11.32
CA ALA A 240 -25.69 -9.09 -10.66
C ALA A 240 -24.82 -8.08 -11.44
N PRO A 241 -25.29 -7.54 -12.58
CA PRO A 241 -24.53 -6.52 -13.32
C PRO A 241 -24.23 -5.31 -12.42
N LEU A 242 -23.06 -4.71 -12.60
CA LEU A 242 -22.65 -3.54 -11.83
C LEU A 242 -23.42 -2.29 -12.26
N ASP A 243 -23.91 -1.52 -11.29
CA ASP A 243 -24.41 -0.17 -11.59
C ASP A 243 -23.24 0.81 -11.62
N ARG A 244 -23.12 1.56 -12.72
CA ARG A 244 -22.09 2.56 -12.91
C ARG A 244 -22.60 3.95 -12.55
N ASN A 245 -21.91 4.62 -11.64
CA ASN A 245 -22.02 6.05 -11.37
C ASN A 245 -20.79 6.79 -11.94
N GLU A 246 -20.73 8.13 -11.83
CA GLU A 246 -19.65 8.94 -12.44
C GLU A 246 -18.25 8.49 -11.99
N ASP A 247 -18.04 8.29 -10.68
CA ASP A 247 -16.72 8.00 -10.08
C ASP A 247 -16.61 6.64 -9.35
N HIS A 248 -17.69 5.86 -9.32
CA HIS A 248 -17.75 4.59 -8.59
C HIS A 248 -18.75 3.59 -9.18
N TYR A 249 -18.64 2.35 -8.73
CA TYR A 249 -19.50 1.22 -9.09
C TYR A 249 -20.25 0.71 -7.87
N ARG A 250 -21.45 0.18 -8.09
CA ARG A 250 -22.25 -0.49 -7.07
C ARG A 250 -22.51 -1.93 -7.48
N LEU A 251 -22.21 -2.86 -6.57
CA LEU A 251 -22.51 -4.28 -6.69
C LEU A 251 -23.63 -4.65 -5.70
N PRO A 252 -24.84 -4.99 -6.18
CA PRO A 252 -25.91 -5.47 -5.32
C PRO A 252 -25.65 -6.91 -4.88
N LEU A 253 -25.26 -7.12 -3.61
CA LEU A 253 -24.86 -8.44 -3.10
C LEU A 253 -26.01 -9.46 -3.16
N GLU A 254 -27.23 -9.04 -2.87
CA GLU A 254 -28.42 -9.91 -2.87
C GLU A 254 -28.80 -10.42 -4.26
N ALA A 255 -28.35 -9.74 -5.31
CA ALA A 255 -28.61 -10.16 -6.69
C ALA A 255 -27.64 -11.25 -7.18
N LEU A 256 -26.53 -11.49 -6.47
CA LEU A 256 -25.57 -12.52 -6.83
C LEU A 256 -26.19 -13.91 -6.65
N LYS A 257 -26.19 -14.68 -7.73
CA LYS A 257 -26.63 -16.08 -7.72
C LYS A 257 -25.57 -16.99 -7.10
N GLY A 258 -26.02 -18.16 -6.64
CA GLY A 258 -25.14 -19.18 -6.09
C GLY A 258 -24.66 -18.87 -4.67
N GLY A 259 -23.49 -19.41 -4.32
CA GLY A 259 -22.86 -19.23 -3.00
C GLY A 259 -22.04 -17.94 -2.85
N ALA A 260 -21.87 -17.16 -3.92
CA ALA A 260 -21.02 -15.97 -3.95
C ALA A 260 -21.43 -14.92 -2.90
N ALA A 261 -22.74 -14.67 -2.76
CA ALA A 261 -23.27 -13.73 -1.78
C ALA A 261 -22.93 -14.16 -0.34
N ALA A 262 -23.06 -15.45 -0.04
CA ALA A 262 -22.76 -16.00 1.28
C ALA A 262 -21.25 -15.95 1.60
N GLN A 263 -20.39 -16.19 0.62
CA GLN A 263 -18.93 -16.11 0.80
C GLN A 263 -18.48 -14.67 1.06
N LEU A 264 -19.05 -13.70 0.35
CA LEU A 264 -18.80 -12.28 0.60
C LEU A 264 -19.35 -11.82 1.96
N ALA A 265 -20.53 -12.31 2.36
CA ALA A 265 -21.08 -12.06 3.68
C ALA A 265 -20.21 -12.62 4.81
N ALA A 266 -19.61 -13.80 4.62
CA ALA A 266 -18.67 -14.38 5.59
C ALA A 266 -17.41 -13.54 5.81
N VAL A 267 -17.04 -12.70 4.84
CA VAL A 267 -15.90 -11.77 4.91
C VAL A 267 -16.33 -10.38 5.44
N GLY A 268 -17.61 -10.21 5.76
CA GLY A 268 -18.15 -8.99 6.37
C GLY A 268 -18.76 -7.98 5.39
N PHE A 269 -19.06 -8.40 4.16
CA PHE A 269 -19.81 -7.54 3.22
C PHE A 269 -21.32 -7.77 3.36
N GLU A 270 -22.07 -6.69 3.55
CA GLU A 270 -23.53 -6.73 3.65
C GLU A 270 -24.14 -5.67 2.73
N GLY A 271 -25.30 -5.99 2.12
CA GLY A 271 -26.04 -5.06 1.26
C GLY A 271 -25.31 -4.65 -0.03
N ASP A 272 -25.42 -3.37 -0.40
CA ASP A 272 -24.81 -2.84 -1.62
C ASP A 272 -23.35 -2.43 -1.41
N ILE A 273 -22.44 -3.07 -2.16
CA ILE A 273 -21.01 -2.75 -2.08
C ILE A 273 -20.70 -1.62 -3.07
N ARG A 274 -20.23 -0.47 -2.56
CA ARG A 274 -19.79 0.67 -3.38
C ARG A 274 -18.27 0.71 -3.46
N PHE A 275 -17.73 0.68 -4.67
CA PHE A 275 -16.28 0.65 -4.88
C PHE A 275 -15.79 1.52 -6.03
N SER A 276 -14.50 1.88 -5.98
CA SER A 276 -13.79 2.56 -7.06
C SER A 276 -12.41 1.94 -7.26
N ILE A 277 -11.88 2.04 -8.47
CA ILE A 277 -10.48 1.68 -8.79
C ILE A 277 -9.52 2.87 -8.64
N SER A 278 -10.06 4.07 -8.35
CA SER A 278 -9.24 5.23 -8.05
C SER A 278 -8.62 5.11 -6.65
N PRO A 279 -7.30 5.36 -6.48
CA PRO A 279 -6.65 5.33 -5.17
C PRO A 279 -7.18 6.41 -4.22
N LYS A 280 -7.93 7.39 -4.73
CA LYS A 280 -8.65 8.41 -3.96
C LYS A 280 -10.14 8.28 -4.25
N PRO A 281 -10.85 7.35 -3.60
CA PRO A 281 -12.28 7.18 -3.80
C PRO A 281 -13.07 8.32 -3.12
N PRO A 282 -14.30 8.61 -3.56
CA PRO A 282 -15.22 9.49 -2.84
C PRO A 282 -15.55 8.98 -1.41
N PRO A 283 -16.05 9.84 -0.51
CA PRO A 283 -16.53 9.43 0.81
C PRO A 283 -17.59 8.32 0.71
N GLY A 284 -17.56 7.34 1.63
CA GLY A 284 -18.42 6.17 1.61
C GLY A 284 -18.19 5.17 0.45
N VAL A 285 -17.11 5.31 -0.32
CA VAL A 285 -16.73 4.39 -1.41
C VAL A 285 -15.38 3.74 -1.11
N THR A 286 -15.30 2.42 -1.26
CA THR A 286 -14.07 1.68 -0.98
C THR A 286 -13.18 1.60 -2.22
N HIS A 287 -11.89 1.88 -2.08
CA HIS A 287 -10.92 1.61 -3.14
C HIS A 287 -10.63 0.11 -3.20
N ILE A 288 -10.89 -0.51 -4.36
CA ILE A 288 -10.56 -1.92 -4.58
C ILE A 288 -9.32 -2.06 -5.44
N HIS A 289 -8.48 -3.00 -5.05
CA HIS A 289 -7.30 -3.45 -5.79
C HIS A 289 -7.30 -4.98 -5.84
N ARG A 290 -6.35 -5.59 -6.55
CA ARG A 290 -6.29 -7.05 -6.75
C ARG A 290 -6.39 -7.87 -5.45
N ALA A 291 -5.66 -7.45 -4.41
CA ALA A 291 -5.65 -8.10 -3.10
C ALA A 291 -6.79 -7.63 -2.15
N HIS A 292 -7.77 -6.88 -2.63
CA HIS A 292 -8.90 -6.47 -1.81
C HIS A 292 -9.80 -7.68 -1.52
N PRO A 293 -10.35 -7.84 -0.30
CA PRO A 293 -11.15 -9.01 0.08
C PRO A 293 -12.30 -9.32 -0.89
N LEU A 294 -13.02 -8.30 -1.38
CA LEU A 294 -14.04 -8.45 -2.44
C LEU A 294 -13.52 -9.20 -3.67
N VAL A 295 -12.35 -8.81 -4.17
CA VAL A 295 -11.77 -9.35 -5.41
C VAL A 295 -11.28 -10.77 -5.18
N ILE A 296 -10.63 -11.02 -4.04
CA ILE A 296 -10.16 -12.35 -3.64
C ILE A 296 -11.34 -13.32 -3.50
N SER A 297 -12.37 -12.95 -2.73
CA SER A 297 -13.53 -13.82 -2.52
C SER A 297 -14.28 -14.13 -3.82
N LEU A 298 -14.42 -13.15 -4.73
CA LEU A 298 -15.00 -13.42 -6.05
C LEU A 298 -14.11 -14.31 -6.90
N ALA A 299 -12.78 -14.13 -6.85
CA ALA A 299 -11.83 -14.97 -7.58
C ALA A 299 -11.83 -16.41 -7.06
N ASP A 300 -11.84 -16.61 -5.75
CA ASP A 300 -11.92 -17.93 -5.12
C ASP A 300 -13.23 -18.62 -5.51
N TYR A 301 -14.37 -17.92 -5.42
CA TYR A 301 -15.67 -18.47 -5.83
C TYR A 301 -15.67 -18.89 -7.30
N VAL A 302 -15.20 -18.01 -8.20
CA VAL A 302 -15.14 -18.29 -9.64
C VAL A 302 -14.22 -19.47 -9.93
N ALA A 303 -13.09 -19.59 -9.22
CA ALA A 303 -12.16 -20.70 -9.37
C ALA A 303 -12.75 -22.03 -8.86
N GLU A 304 -13.48 -22.01 -7.74
CA GLU A 304 -14.20 -23.17 -7.22
C GLU A 304 -15.26 -23.65 -8.21
N VAL A 305 -16.09 -22.72 -8.73
CA VAL A 305 -17.12 -23.05 -9.72
C VAL A 305 -16.51 -23.57 -11.03
N ALA A 306 -15.33 -23.09 -11.43
CA ALA A 306 -14.66 -23.60 -12.64
C ALA A 306 -14.14 -25.04 -12.50
N LEU A 307 -14.00 -25.54 -11.28
CA LEU A 307 -13.64 -26.94 -10.99
C LEU A 307 -14.87 -27.84 -10.84
N ASP A 308 -16.04 -27.25 -10.58
CA ASP A 308 -17.32 -27.94 -10.52
C ASP A 308 -17.86 -28.19 -11.94
N GLU A 309 -18.35 -29.40 -12.19
CA GLU A 309 -18.89 -29.79 -13.50
C GLU A 309 -20.33 -29.30 -13.70
N ASP A 310 -21.01 -28.89 -12.62
CA ASP A 310 -22.45 -28.61 -12.63
C ASP A 310 -22.82 -27.24 -13.23
N ASN A 311 -21.92 -26.24 -13.22
CA ASN A 311 -22.25 -24.85 -13.60
C ASN A 311 -21.25 -24.19 -14.59
N PRO A 312 -21.07 -24.74 -15.80
CA PRO A 312 -20.08 -24.25 -16.76
C PRO A 312 -20.39 -22.85 -17.33
N GLU A 313 -21.62 -22.34 -17.16
CA GLU A 313 -22.01 -21.02 -17.65
C GLU A 313 -21.39 -19.87 -16.84
N VAL A 314 -21.13 -20.09 -15.55
CA VAL A 314 -20.50 -19.10 -14.67
C VAL A 314 -19.00 -19.07 -14.94
N ALA A 315 -18.34 -20.21 -14.82
CA ALA A 315 -16.91 -20.34 -15.04
C ALA A 315 -16.57 -21.73 -15.58
N ALA A 316 -15.57 -21.80 -16.46
CA ALA A 316 -15.08 -23.06 -16.99
C ALA A 316 -13.59 -22.93 -17.30
N ARG A 317 -12.84 -24.02 -17.10
CA ARG A 317 -11.40 -24.09 -17.46
C ARG A 317 -11.17 -24.24 -18.96
N CYS A 318 -12.19 -24.68 -19.69
CA CYS A 318 -12.13 -24.86 -21.13
C CYS A 318 -13.13 -23.95 -21.83
N GLY A 319 -12.70 -23.27 -22.88
CA GLY A 319 -13.55 -22.39 -23.67
C GLY A 319 -13.36 -22.63 -25.17
N VAL A 320 -14.44 -22.50 -25.94
CA VAL A 320 -14.38 -22.44 -27.41
C VAL A 320 -15.13 -21.20 -27.84
N VAL A 321 -14.47 -20.34 -28.61
CA VAL A 321 -14.96 -19.03 -29.03
C VAL A 321 -14.74 -18.90 -30.53
N PHE A 322 -15.76 -18.51 -31.29
CA PHE A 322 -15.54 -17.96 -32.63
C PHE A 322 -15.25 -16.48 -32.51
N THR A 323 -14.17 -16.02 -33.10
CA THR A 323 -13.80 -14.60 -33.09
C THR A 323 -13.11 -14.22 -34.39
N ASP A 324 -13.40 -13.01 -34.87
CA ASP A 324 -12.76 -12.48 -36.08
C ASP A 324 -11.33 -11.98 -35.81
N GLY A 325 -10.88 -12.05 -34.55
CA GLY A 325 -9.55 -11.66 -34.10
C GLY A 325 -8.42 -12.64 -34.43
N VAL A 326 -8.73 -13.84 -34.93
CA VAL A 326 -7.74 -14.84 -35.36
C VAL A 326 -7.95 -15.26 -36.81
N SER A 327 -6.85 -15.39 -37.57
CA SER A 327 -6.90 -15.77 -38.99
C SER A 327 -6.89 -17.29 -39.22
N ALA A 328 -6.60 -18.06 -38.18
CA ALA A 328 -6.57 -19.51 -38.18
C ALA A 328 -6.97 -20.04 -36.80
N ARG A 329 -7.40 -21.30 -36.73
CA ARG A 329 -7.69 -21.98 -35.45
C ARG A 329 -6.49 -21.83 -34.53
N THR A 330 -6.71 -21.21 -33.38
CA THR A 330 -5.68 -20.91 -32.41
C THR A 330 -6.07 -21.51 -31.07
N THR A 331 -5.25 -22.40 -30.52
CA THR A 331 -5.42 -22.93 -29.17
C THR A 331 -4.48 -22.22 -28.21
N VAL A 332 -5.02 -21.71 -27.12
CA VAL A 332 -4.26 -21.13 -26.01
C VAL A 332 -4.31 -22.09 -24.83
N TYR A 333 -3.14 -22.58 -24.41
CA TYR A 333 -3.00 -23.41 -23.22
C TYR A 333 -2.51 -22.54 -22.07
N LEU A 334 -3.30 -22.45 -21.01
CA LEU A 334 -2.89 -21.86 -19.74
C LEU A 334 -2.26 -22.97 -18.90
N ILE A 335 -0.95 -22.90 -18.70
CA ILE A 335 -0.20 -23.89 -17.94
C ILE A 335 0.34 -23.28 -16.65
N ARG A 336 0.30 -24.06 -15.57
CA ARG A 336 0.89 -23.71 -14.28
C ARG A 336 2.23 -24.41 -14.16
N LEU A 337 3.28 -23.62 -14.07
CA LEU A 337 4.62 -24.08 -13.78
C LEU A 337 4.87 -23.99 -12.28
N ARG A 338 5.47 -25.04 -11.73
CA ARG A 338 5.90 -25.12 -10.33
C ARG A 338 7.38 -25.44 -10.34
N HIS A 339 8.17 -24.65 -9.65
CA HIS A 339 9.61 -24.82 -9.55
C HIS A 339 10.03 -24.87 -8.09
N GLN A 340 10.94 -25.78 -7.77
CA GLN A 340 11.58 -25.82 -6.46
C GLN A 340 12.93 -25.13 -6.56
N ILE A 341 13.12 -24.07 -5.77
CA ILE A 341 14.40 -23.38 -5.63
C ILE A 341 15.10 -23.95 -4.41
N HIS A 342 16.20 -24.65 -4.65
CA HIS A 342 17.05 -25.22 -3.61
C HIS A 342 18.16 -24.24 -3.27
N ALA A 343 18.24 -23.81 -2.02
CA ALA A 343 19.28 -22.93 -1.51
C ALA A 343 20.16 -23.69 -0.52
N GLU A 344 21.38 -24.02 -0.92
CA GLU A 344 22.36 -24.73 -0.10
C GLU A 344 23.48 -23.79 0.36
N TYR A 345 23.72 -23.73 1.67
CA TYR A 345 24.82 -22.94 2.22
C TYR A 345 26.15 -23.67 2.02
N VAL A 346 27.04 -23.08 1.20
CA VAL A 346 28.35 -23.63 0.84
C VAL A 346 29.50 -23.07 1.68
N SER A 347 29.30 -21.96 2.41
CA SER A 347 30.31 -21.45 3.36
C SER A 347 29.72 -20.71 4.56
N GLY A 348 30.41 -20.77 5.71
CA GLY A 348 29.99 -20.13 6.97
C GLY A 348 29.45 -21.08 8.04
N PRO A 349 28.81 -20.56 9.09
CA PRO A 349 28.37 -21.36 10.23
C PRO A 349 27.16 -22.27 9.94
N GLN A 350 26.48 -22.09 8.81
CA GLN A 350 25.32 -22.89 8.39
C GLN A 350 25.61 -23.83 7.21
N VAL A 351 26.88 -24.15 6.95
CA VAL A 351 27.27 -25.04 5.84
C VAL A 351 26.52 -26.36 5.88
N GLY A 352 26.00 -26.79 4.73
CA GLY A 352 25.19 -28.00 4.58
C GLY A 352 23.71 -27.84 4.95
N LYS A 353 23.29 -26.66 5.45
CA LYS A 353 21.88 -26.34 5.58
C LYS A 353 21.29 -26.13 4.18
N ARG A 354 20.17 -26.81 3.92
CA ARG A 354 19.38 -26.65 2.70
C ARG A 354 18.02 -26.06 3.06
N ASN A 355 17.62 -25.02 2.33
CA ASN A 355 16.27 -24.50 2.36
C ASN A 355 15.67 -24.65 0.97
N ASP A 356 14.47 -25.21 0.90
CA ASP A 356 13.73 -25.32 -0.34
C ASP A 356 12.61 -24.28 -0.35
N LEU A 357 12.47 -23.57 -1.47
CA LEU A 357 11.40 -22.62 -1.71
C LEU A 357 10.58 -23.11 -2.91
N LEU A 358 9.27 -22.89 -2.88
CA LEU A 358 8.40 -23.13 -4.03
C LEU A 358 8.17 -21.80 -4.76
N ALA A 359 8.35 -21.83 -6.07
CA ALA A 359 7.96 -20.76 -6.97
C ALA A 359 6.92 -21.28 -7.94
N GLU A 360 5.89 -20.48 -8.20
CA GLU A 360 4.82 -20.84 -9.12
C GLU A 360 4.56 -19.69 -10.07
N GLU A 361 4.32 -20.02 -11.34
CA GLU A 361 3.91 -19.06 -12.35
C GLU A 361 2.87 -19.69 -13.27
N CYS A 362 2.00 -18.86 -13.84
CA CYS A 362 1.08 -19.27 -14.89
C CYS A 362 1.50 -18.59 -16.19
N ILE A 363 1.72 -19.39 -17.24
CA ILE A 363 2.10 -18.89 -18.56
C ILE A 363 1.10 -19.39 -19.61
N MET A 364 1.01 -18.65 -20.71
CA MET A 364 0.15 -19.02 -21.83
C MET A 364 0.98 -19.45 -23.03
N LEU A 365 0.67 -20.61 -23.58
CA LEU A 365 1.24 -21.11 -24.83
C LEU A 365 0.20 -21.01 -25.93
N LYS A 366 0.64 -20.58 -27.12
CA LYS A 366 -0.20 -20.48 -28.30
C LYS A 366 0.18 -21.54 -29.32
N GLN A 367 -0.84 -22.17 -29.87
CA GLN A 367 -0.73 -23.08 -31.00
C GLN A 367 -1.62 -22.59 -32.13
N SER A 368 -1.04 -22.30 -33.30
CA SER A 368 -1.79 -21.93 -34.49
C SER A 368 -1.91 -23.15 -35.42
N GLY A 369 -3.12 -23.62 -35.70
CA GLY A 369 -3.36 -24.84 -36.46
C GLY A 369 -2.70 -26.05 -35.80
N ASP A 370 -1.87 -26.76 -36.57
CA ASP A 370 -1.14 -27.96 -36.13
C ASP A 370 0.33 -27.67 -35.78
N GLU A 371 0.72 -26.40 -35.65
CA GLU A 371 2.07 -26.01 -35.24
C GLU A 371 2.41 -26.45 -33.80
N ALA A 372 3.67 -26.39 -33.41
CA ALA A 372 4.07 -26.65 -32.02
C ALA A 372 3.66 -25.47 -31.10
N PRO A 373 3.18 -25.72 -29.87
CA PRO A 373 2.86 -24.64 -28.93
C PRO A 373 4.09 -23.78 -28.59
N ARG A 374 3.97 -22.47 -28.80
CA ARG A 374 5.01 -21.48 -28.48
C ARG A 374 4.62 -20.61 -27.30
N LEU A 375 5.61 -20.18 -26.52
CA LEU A 375 5.42 -19.19 -25.48
C LEU A 375 4.94 -17.85 -26.08
N MET A 376 3.94 -17.26 -25.44
CA MET A 376 3.47 -15.91 -25.77
C MET A 376 4.13 -14.87 -24.86
N SER A 377 4.26 -13.65 -25.36
CA SER A 377 4.48 -12.50 -24.48
C SER A 377 3.18 -12.12 -23.77
N ASP A 378 3.29 -11.48 -22.61
CA ASP A 378 2.12 -11.05 -21.83
C ASP A 378 1.17 -10.16 -22.64
N LYS A 379 1.73 -9.28 -23.48
CA LYS A 379 0.94 -8.43 -24.38
C LYS A 379 0.17 -9.23 -25.43
N GLU A 380 0.77 -10.28 -26.00
CA GLU A 380 0.08 -11.15 -26.96
C GLU A 380 -1.02 -11.95 -26.26
N ALA A 381 -0.73 -12.49 -25.07
CA ALA A 381 -1.68 -13.25 -24.27
C ALA A 381 -2.91 -12.39 -23.90
N LEU A 382 -2.69 -11.19 -23.35
CA LEU A 382 -3.77 -10.26 -23.01
C LEU A 382 -4.61 -9.88 -24.23
N ALA A 383 -3.96 -9.56 -25.37
CA ALA A 383 -4.69 -9.21 -26.58
C ALA A 383 -5.60 -10.34 -27.09
N LEU A 384 -5.19 -11.61 -26.93
CA LEU A 384 -6.04 -12.76 -27.30
C LEU A 384 -7.17 -12.99 -26.30
N MET A 385 -6.91 -12.83 -25.00
CA MET A 385 -7.92 -13.00 -23.95
C MET A 385 -8.99 -11.88 -23.97
N ASP A 386 -8.67 -10.75 -24.61
CA ASP A 386 -9.56 -9.60 -24.76
C ASP A 386 -10.42 -9.65 -26.03
N LEU A 387 -10.26 -10.70 -26.86
CA LEU A 387 -11.06 -10.87 -28.06
C LEU A 387 -12.54 -11.14 -27.72
N GLU A 388 -13.42 -10.43 -28.42
CA GLU A 388 -14.86 -10.63 -28.29
C GLU A 388 -15.35 -11.77 -29.19
N PRO A 389 -16.33 -12.58 -28.72
CA PRO A 389 -16.99 -13.58 -29.56
C PRO A 389 -17.77 -12.92 -30.71
N SER A 390 -17.55 -13.37 -31.95
CA SER A 390 -18.29 -12.86 -33.13
C SER A 390 -19.58 -13.64 -33.40
N ARG A 391 -19.66 -14.92 -33.00
CA ARG A 391 -20.85 -15.76 -33.15
C ARG A 391 -20.93 -16.89 -32.12
N ASN A 392 -22.15 -17.37 -31.88
CA ASN A 392 -22.39 -18.53 -31.03
C ASN A 392 -22.05 -19.85 -31.75
N ILE A 393 -21.57 -20.83 -30.97
CA ILE A 393 -21.26 -22.20 -31.41
C ILE A 393 -22.36 -23.14 -30.90
N GLN A 394 -22.81 -24.07 -31.74
CA GLN A 394 -23.71 -25.15 -31.32
C GLN A 394 -23.01 -26.07 -30.31
N SER A 395 -23.71 -26.48 -29.24
CA SER A 395 -23.12 -27.21 -28.12
C SER A 395 -22.36 -28.49 -28.54
N GLU A 396 -22.94 -29.29 -29.44
CA GLU A 396 -22.28 -30.51 -29.95
C GLU A 396 -20.98 -30.23 -30.71
N GLN A 397 -20.95 -29.15 -31.50
CA GLN A 397 -19.76 -28.76 -32.24
C GLN A 397 -18.67 -28.27 -31.29
N ARG A 398 -19.04 -27.51 -30.26
CA ARG A 398 -18.14 -27.05 -29.21
C ARG A 398 -17.50 -28.22 -28.47
N GLU A 399 -18.31 -29.17 -28.00
CA GLU A 399 -17.85 -30.37 -27.29
C GLU A 399 -16.91 -31.21 -28.16
N ARG A 400 -17.27 -31.45 -29.43
CA ARG A 400 -16.42 -32.21 -30.35
C ARG A 400 -15.05 -31.54 -30.59
N GLN A 401 -15.01 -30.21 -30.74
CA GLN A 401 -13.74 -29.49 -30.95
C GLN A 401 -12.86 -29.51 -29.70
N LEU A 402 -13.48 -29.33 -28.53
CA LEU A 402 -12.78 -29.38 -27.26
C LEU A 402 -12.23 -30.78 -26.97
N GLN A 403 -13.05 -31.83 -27.13
CA GLN A 403 -12.63 -33.21 -26.89
C GLN A 403 -11.44 -33.60 -27.77
N ARG A 404 -11.46 -33.25 -29.06
CA ARG A 404 -10.33 -33.50 -29.98
C ARG A 404 -9.03 -32.82 -29.50
N THR A 405 -9.13 -31.68 -28.86
CA THR A 405 -7.97 -30.94 -28.35
C THR A 405 -7.46 -31.56 -27.05
N LEU A 406 -8.38 -31.96 -26.17
CA LEU A 406 -8.06 -32.69 -24.95
C LEU A 406 -7.39 -34.04 -25.24
N ASP A 407 -7.91 -34.80 -26.20
CA ASP A 407 -7.35 -36.10 -26.61
C ASP A 407 -5.91 -35.98 -27.16
N GLY A 408 -5.56 -34.83 -27.76
CA GLY A 408 -4.23 -34.55 -28.30
C GLY A 408 -3.23 -33.99 -27.27
N MET A 409 -3.68 -33.65 -26.06
CA MET A 409 -2.89 -32.93 -25.07
C MET A 409 -1.72 -33.76 -24.53
N GLU A 410 -1.90 -35.07 -24.33
CA GLU A 410 -0.86 -35.96 -23.80
C GLU A 410 0.40 -35.98 -24.70
N ALA A 411 0.19 -35.87 -26.02
CA ALA A 411 1.29 -35.79 -26.99
C ALA A 411 2.07 -34.47 -26.94
N LEU A 412 1.47 -33.39 -26.41
CA LEU A 412 2.10 -32.08 -26.26
C LEU A 412 2.87 -31.94 -24.95
N GLN A 413 2.67 -32.86 -24.00
CA GLN A 413 3.28 -32.81 -22.67
C GLN A 413 4.81 -32.62 -22.72
N PRO A 414 5.59 -33.35 -23.55
CA PRO A 414 7.04 -33.14 -23.63
C PRO A 414 7.43 -31.70 -23.99
N GLY A 415 6.67 -31.05 -24.88
CA GLY A 415 6.90 -29.65 -25.25
C GLY A 415 6.59 -28.67 -24.11
N PHE A 416 5.59 -28.96 -23.28
CA PHE A 416 5.32 -28.18 -22.07
C PHE A 416 6.43 -28.33 -21.03
N GLU A 417 6.97 -29.53 -20.87
CA GLU A 417 8.09 -29.81 -19.98
C GLU A 417 9.39 -29.10 -20.42
N ASP A 418 9.65 -29.02 -21.73
CA ASP A 418 10.78 -28.26 -22.27
C ASP A 418 10.67 -26.77 -21.92
N HIS A 419 9.47 -26.17 -22.07
CA HIS A 419 9.23 -24.79 -21.64
C HIS A 419 9.40 -24.63 -20.12
N ALA A 420 8.95 -25.59 -19.33
CA ALA A 420 9.14 -25.56 -17.87
C ALA A 420 10.63 -25.58 -17.46
N ARG A 421 11.46 -26.35 -18.19
CA ARG A 421 12.92 -26.40 -17.98
C ARG A 421 13.59 -25.09 -18.40
N GLN A 422 13.18 -24.50 -19.52
CA GLN A 422 13.69 -23.20 -19.95
C GLN A 422 13.36 -22.13 -18.90
N ARG A 423 12.11 -22.07 -18.43
CA ARG A 423 11.69 -21.14 -17.38
C ARG A 423 12.40 -21.37 -16.05
N ALA A 424 12.73 -22.62 -15.70
CA ALA A 424 13.52 -22.92 -14.52
C ALA A 424 14.92 -22.27 -14.57
N ALA A 425 15.56 -22.29 -15.75
CA ALA A 425 16.87 -21.67 -15.95
C ALA A 425 16.78 -20.14 -15.85
N GLU A 426 15.78 -19.53 -16.49
CA GLU A 426 15.54 -18.08 -16.40
C GLU A 426 15.24 -17.64 -14.95
N LEU A 427 14.42 -18.41 -14.22
CA LEU A 427 14.11 -18.17 -12.81
C LEU A 427 15.35 -18.28 -11.92
N LEU A 428 16.28 -19.20 -12.19
CA LEU A 428 17.54 -19.31 -11.46
C LEU A 428 18.39 -18.05 -11.64
N GLU A 429 18.54 -17.56 -12.87
CA GLU A 429 19.28 -16.33 -13.18
C GLU A 429 18.66 -15.11 -12.48
N ASP A 430 17.33 -14.99 -12.56
CA ASP A 430 16.57 -13.93 -11.91
C ASP A 430 16.71 -13.98 -10.37
N HIS A 431 16.62 -15.19 -9.78
CA HIS A 431 16.79 -15.38 -8.34
C HIS A 431 18.19 -14.99 -7.88
N ILE A 432 19.24 -15.41 -8.60
CA ILE A 432 20.62 -15.05 -8.29
C ILE A 432 20.80 -13.53 -8.35
N ARG A 433 20.34 -12.88 -9.43
CA ARG A 433 20.44 -11.42 -9.61
C ARG A 433 19.83 -10.64 -8.44
N VAL A 434 18.60 -11.00 -8.03
CA VAL A 434 17.91 -10.34 -6.90
C VAL A 434 18.59 -10.64 -5.55
N ARG A 435 19.14 -11.84 -5.36
CA ARG A 435 19.86 -12.20 -4.13
C ARG A 435 21.22 -11.50 -4.02
N GLU A 436 21.95 -11.38 -5.12
CA GLU A 436 23.21 -10.62 -5.18
C GLU A 436 23.00 -9.14 -4.88
N ALA A 437 21.95 -8.53 -5.45
CA ALA A 437 21.57 -7.15 -5.16
C ALA A 437 21.20 -6.97 -3.67
N SER A 438 20.33 -7.83 -3.12
CA SER A 438 19.81 -7.67 -1.76
C SER A 438 20.82 -7.94 -0.63
N ARG A 439 21.73 -8.91 -0.79
CA ARG A 439 22.69 -9.34 0.25
C ARG A 439 24.13 -8.89 0.00
N GLY A 440 24.43 -8.32 -1.16
CA GLY A 440 25.78 -8.00 -1.61
C GLY A 440 26.55 -9.26 -2.04
N SER A 441 27.38 -9.13 -3.08
CA SER A 441 28.02 -10.26 -3.78
C SER A 441 28.80 -11.24 -2.88
N ARG A 442 29.37 -10.76 -1.75
CA ARG A 442 30.13 -11.61 -0.81
C ARG A 442 29.27 -12.56 0.01
N GLU A 443 28.04 -12.18 0.36
CA GLU A 443 27.14 -13.02 1.15
C GLU A 443 26.28 -13.92 0.24
N ALA A 444 25.98 -13.45 -0.96
CA ALA A 444 25.34 -14.25 -2.01
C ALA A 444 26.22 -15.44 -2.47
N MET A 445 27.55 -15.25 -2.60
CA MET A 445 28.50 -16.34 -2.93
C MET A 445 28.57 -17.47 -1.88
N ARG A 446 27.95 -17.29 -0.70
CA ARG A 446 27.93 -18.32 0.35
C ARG A 446 26.81 -19.33 0.16
N ILE A 447 25.91 -19.10 -0.79
CA ILE A 447 24.74 -19.94 -1.04
C ILE A 447 24.76 -20.35 -2.52
N ARG A 448 24.64 -21.64 -2.77
CA ARG A 448 24.39 -22.18 -4.10
C ARG A 448 22.89 -22.31 -4.30
N TYR A 449 22.40 -21.79 -5.41
CA TYR A 449 21.01 -21.94 -5.82
C TYR A 449 20.91 -22.93 -6.97
N ASP A 450 19.88 -23.76 -6.95
CA ASP A 450 19.49 -24.66 -8.03
C ASP A 450 17.97 -24.59 -8.18
N VAL A 451 17.46 -24.66 -9.40
CA VAL A 451 16.01 -24.59 -9.67
C VAL A 451 15.59 -25.80 -10.46
N THR A 452 14.66 -26.58 -9.92
CA THR A 452 14.12 -27.78 -10.57
C THR A 452 12.64 -27.59 -10.89
N PRO A 453 12.20 -27.84 -12.14
CA PRO A 453 10.77 -27.86 -12.46
C PRO A 453 10.10 -29.10 -11.87
N SER A 454 8.92 -28.93 -11.30
CA SER A 454 8.05 -30.02 -10.87
C SER A 454 7.23 -30.49 -12.06
N LEU A 455 7.52 -31.71 -12.52
CA LEU A 455 6.88 -32.33 -13.68
C LEU A 455 5.94 -33.46 -13.23
N PRO A 456 4.86 -33.78 -13.97
CA PRO A 456 4.43 -33.13 -15.22
C PRO A 456 3.90 -31.70 -15.01
N VAL A 457 3.93 -30.90 -16.07
CA VAL A 457 3.31 -29.56 -16.11
C VAL A 457 1.78 -29.68 -16.02
N ASP A 458 1.15 -28.84 -15.20
CA ASP A 458 -0.30 -28.80 -15.08
C ASP A 458 -0.90 -27.88 -16.15
N VAL A 459 -1.81 -28.39 -16.97
CA VAL A 459 -2.65 -27.57 -17.85
C VAL A 459 -3.91 -27.19 -17.07
N ILE A 460 -4.06 -25.91 -16.73
CA ILE A 460 -5.15 -25.41 -15.90
C ILE A 460 -6.27 -24.74 -16.71
N GLY A 461 -6.03 -24.46 -17.99
CA GLY A 461 -7.08 -24.03 -18.90
C GLY A 461 -6.73 -24.16 -20.38
N ILE A 462 -7.76 -24.29 -21.22
CA ILE A 462 -7.63 -24.44 -22.67
C ILE A 462 -8.68 -23.57 -23.37
N TYR A 463 -8.22 -22.64 -24.21
CA TYR A 463 -9.10 -21.73 -24.95
C TYR A 463 -8.89 -21.94 -26.45
N LEU A 464 -9.92 -22.43 -27.14
CA LEU A 464 -9.94 -22.60 -28.58
C LEU A 464 -10.58 -21.36 -29.22
N LEU A 465 -9.79 -20.61 -29.98
CA LEU A 465 -10.22 -19.49 -30.78
C LEU A 465 -10.36 -19.97 -32.24
N LEU A 466 -11.57 -19.92 -32.77
CA LEU A 466 -11.94 -20.45 -34.08
C LEU A 466 -12.27 -19.36 -35.09
#